data_AF-A0A7C7M7X7-F1
#
_entry.id   AF-A0A7C7M7X7-F1
#
_cell.length_a   1.000
_cell.length_b   1.000
_cell.length_c   1.000
_cell.angle_alpha   90.00
_cell.angle_beta   90.00
_cell.angle_gamma   90.00
#
_symmetry.space_group_name_H-M   'P 1'
#
loop_
_entity.id
_entity.type
_entity.pdbx_description
1 polymer ?
#
loop_
_entity_poly.entity_id
_entity_poly.type
_entity_poly.pdbx_seq_one_letter_code
_entity_poly.pdbx_strand_id
1 'polypeptide(L)'
;MERDAGHERGSMLVQYNCRSYECGEDLVDKLTAVVSSYPPQVYLAPYPTMDAKIALAAPGKLLLLKAFDEDKIRGFIDANMDR
;
A
#
# COMPACT_ATOMS: atom_id res chain seq x y z
N MET A 1 -11.55 -5.38 -28.40
CA MET A 1 -11.60 -5.80 -26.99
C MET A 1 -10.73 -4.81 -26.23
N GLU A 2 -11.29 -3.63 -25.93
CA GLU A 2 -10.60 -2.65 -25.10
C GLU A 2 -10.43 -3.27 -23.71
N ARG A 3 -9.17 -3.40 -23.29
CA ARG A 3 -8.87 -3.71 -21.90
C ARG A 3 -9.30 -2.46 -21.13
N ASP A 4 -10.44 -2.55 -20.46
CA ASP A 4 -10.78 -1.66 -19.37
C ASP A 4 -9.56 -1.67 -18.43
N ALA A 5 -8.77 -0.59 -18.50
CA ALA A 5 -7.57 -0.43 -17.69
C ALA A 5 -8.08 -0.15 -16.28
N GLY A 6 -8.48 -1.20 -15.58
CA GLY A 6 -9.24 -1.20 -14.33
C GLY A 6 -8.52 -0.63 -13.11
N HIS A 7 -7.60 0.30 -13.31
CA HIS A 7 -7.08 1.18 -12.30
C HIS A 7 -6.86 2.55 -12.95
N GLU A 8 -7.51 3.58 -12.40
CA GLU A 8 -7.23 4.97 -12.74
C GLU A 8 -5.72 5.19 -12.68
N ARG A 9 -5.15 5.93 -13.66
CA ARG A 9 -3.71 6.24 -13.68
C ARG A 9 -3.27 6.74 -12.30
N GLY A 10 -2.14 6.24 -11.79
CA GLY A 10 -1.67 6.57 -10.43
C GLY A 10 -2.33 5.81 -9.27
N SER A 11 -3.14 4.76 -9.52
CA SER A 11 -3.66 3.92 -8.44
C SER A 11 -2.54 3.20 -7.70
N MET A 12 -2.60 3.23 -6.37
CA MET A 12 -1.63 2.58 -5.49
C MET A 12 -2.32 1.69 -4.46
N LEU A 13 -1.71 0.53 -4.22
CA LEU A 13 -2.17 -0.40 -3.20
C LEU A 13 -1.17 -0.42 -2.05
N VAL A 14 -1.64 -0.12 -0.85
CA VAL A 14 -0.96 -0.37 0.41
C VAL A 14 -1.59 -1.62 1.02
N GLN A 15 -0.81 -2.70 1.10
CA GLN A 15 -1.28 -4.00 1.55
C GLN A 15 -0.57 -4.42 2.82
N TYR A 16 -1.26 -5.12 3.71
CA TYR A 16 -0.67 -5.64 4.95
C TYR A 16 -1.03 -7.11 5.20
N ASN A 17 -0.13 -7.86 5.81
CA ASN A 17 -0.36 -9.26 6.17
C ASN A 17 -0.21 -9.43 7.69
N CYS A 18 -1.34 -9.53 8.38
CA CYS A 18 -1.39 -9.83 9.81
C CYS A 18 -1.66 -11.30 10.12
N ARG A 19 -1.76 -12.15 9.09
CA ARG A 19 -1.98 -13.59 9.24
C ARG A 19 -0.66 -14.34 9.43
N SER A 20 0.33 -14.02 8.60
CA SER A 20 1.65 -14.66 8.65
C SER A 20 2.66 -13.87 9.49
N TYR A 21 2.38 -12.60 9.78
CA TYR A 21 3.25 -11.71 10.55
C TYR A 21 2.48 -11.11 11.72
N GLU A 22 3.17 -10.92 12.84
CA GLU A 22 2.61 -10.22 13.99
C GLU A 22 2.41 -8.74 13.62
N CYS A 23 1.14 -8.30 13.59
CA CYS A 23 0.80 -6.89 13.51
C CYS A 23 0.54 -6.38 14.92
N GLY A 24 1.23 -5.31 15.32
CA GLY A 24 0.84 -4.58 16.52
C GLY A 24 -0.61 -4.10 16.40
N GLU A 25 -1.26 -3.89 17.54
CA GLU A 25 -2.66 -3.46 17.62
C GLU A 25 -2.93 -2.19 16.81
N ASP A 26 -1.91 -1.35 16.66
CA ASP A 26 -1.92 -0.04 16.02
C ASP A 26 -1.46 -0.03 14.54
N LEU A 27 -1.04 -1.16 13.97
CA LEU A 27 -0.49 -1.17 12.60
C LEU A 27 -1.53 -0.73 11.57
N VAL A 28 -2.73 -1.29 11.65
CA VAL A 28 -3.80 -1.00 10.69
C VAL A 28 -4.27 0.45 10.83
N ASP A 29 -4.36 0.96 12.06
CA ASP A 29 -4.70 2.36 12.32
C ASP A 29 -3.65 3.32 11.76
N LYS A 30 -2.36 3.03 11.97
CA LYS A 30 -1.26 3.82 11.40
C LYS A 30 -1.29 3.84 9.88
N LEU A 31 -1.48 2.68 9.24
CA LEU A 31 -1.60 2.60 7.78
C LEU A 31 -2.85 3.35 7.28
N THR A 32 -3.96 3.26 8.01
CA THR A 32 -5.20 3.98 7.68
C THR A 32 -4.97 5.48 7.76
N ALA A 33 -4.34 5.98 8.82
CA ALA A 33 -4.03 7.39 8.99
C ALA A 33 -3.15 7.94 7.85
N VAL A 34 -2.17 7.15 7.40
CA VAL A 34 -1.34 7.53 6.25
C VAL A 34 -2.17 7.55 4.98
N VAL A 35 -2.88 6.46 4.64
CA VAL A 35 -3.64 6.34 3.38
C VAL A 35 -4.77 7.37 3.29
N SER A 36 -5.46 7.66 4.40
CA SER A 36 -6.52 8.69 4.45
C SER A 36 -6.00 10.12 4.23
N SER A 37 -4.68 10.35 4.32
CA SER A 37 -4.07 11.65 3.97
C SER A 37 -3.83 11.84 2.47
N TYR A 38 -4.08 10.80 1.67
CA TYR A 38 -3.86 10.79 0.22
C TYR A 38 -5.17 10.81 -0.59
N PRO A 39 -5.11 11.13 -1.90
CA PRO A 39 -6.26 11.05 -2.79
C PRO A 39 -6.85 9.62 -2.84
N PRO A 40 -8.12 9.46 -3.27
CA PRO A 40 -8.85 8.19 -3.23
C PRO A 40 -8.26 7.07 -4.11
N GLN A 41 -7.22 7.37 -4.90
CA GLN A 41 -6.46 6.40 -5.69
C GLN A 41 -5.45 5.58 -4.86
N VAL A 42 -5.29 5.87 -3.56
CA VAL A 42 -4.45 5.08 -2.64
C VAL A 42 -5.35 4.20 -1.78
N TYR A 43 -5.23 2.88 -1.93
CA TYR A 43 -6.10 1.92 -1.25
C TYR A 43 -5.35 1.13 -0.20
N LEU A 44 -5.93 1.01 0.98
CA LEU A 44 -5.45 0.12 2.04
C LEU A 44 -6.22 -1.21 1.99
N ALA A 45 -5.53 -2.35 1.94
CA ALA A 45 -6.18 -3.66 1.92
C ALA A 45 -5.39 -4.75 2.70
N PRO A 46 -6.08 -5.66 3.40
CA PRO A 46 -5.43 -6.85 3.93
C PRO A 46 -5.05 -7.81 2.79
N TYR A 47 -3.83 -8.36 2.83
CA TYR A 47 -3.37 -9.39 1.90
C TYR A 47 -2.67 -10.55 2.65
N PRO A 48 -3.46 -11.50 3.18
CA PRO A 48 -2.96 -12.52 4.11
C PRO A 48 -2.07 -13.61 3.46
N THR A 49 -2.06 -13.73 2.13
CA THR A 49 -1.26 -14.73 1.41
C THR A 49 0.05 -14.18 0.88
N MET A 50 0.38 -12.91 1.16
CA MET A 50 1.61 -12.28 0.68
C MET A 50 2.81 -12.64 1.59
N ASP A 51 3.99 -12.81 1.01
CA ASP A 51 5.23 -13.06 1.75
C ASP A 51 5.94 -11.77 2.20
N ALA A 52 5.19 -10.84 2.78
CA ALA A 52 5.69 -9.61 3.36
C ALA A 52 4.70 -9.10 4.42
N LYS A 53 5.18 -8.34 5.40
CA LYS A 53 4.30 -7.73 6.41
C LYS A 53 3.51 -6.56 5.82
N ILE A 54 4.16 -5.72 5.03
CA ILE A 54 3.55 -4.59 4.32
C ILE A 54 4.11 -4.56 2.89
N ALA A 55 3.24 -4.34 1.91
CA ALA A 55 3.64 -4.16 0.52
C ALA A 55 2.96 -2.93 -0.07
N LEU A 56 3.72 -2.09 -0.77
CA LEU A 56 3.19 -0.97 -1.53
C LEU A 56 3.42 -1.24 -3.01
N ALA A 57 2.34 -1.20 -3.79
CA ALA A 57 2.38 -1.45 -5.22
C ALA A 57 1.87 -0.22 -5.99
N ALA A 58 2.64 0.16 -7.00
CA ALA A 58 2.30 1.16 -8.00
C ALA A 58 2.67 0.62 -9.39
N PRO A 59 2.22 1.23 -10.50
CA PRO A 59 2.57 0.77 -11.84
C PRO A 59 4.09 0.59 -12.04
N GLY A 60 4.52 -0.67 -12.18
CA GLY A 60 5.94 -1.05 -12.39
C GLY A 60 6.85 -0.88 -11.16
N LYS A 61 6.28 -0.68 -9.95
CA LYS A 61 7.03 -0.51 -8.70
C LYS A 61 6.43 -1.31 -7.56
N LEU A 62 7.30 -1.89 -6.75
CA LEU A 62 6.95 -2.64 -5.55
C LEU A 62 7.93 -2.29 -4.43
N LEU A 63 7.40 -1.98 -3.26
CA LEU A 63 8.15 -1.81 -2.03
C LEU A 63 7.63 -2.79 -0.98
N LEU A 64 8.52 -3.59 -0.41
CA LEU A 64 8.21 -4.54 0.66
C LEU A 64 8.85 -4.07 1.96
N LEU A 65 8.07 -4.05 3.04
CA LEU A 65 8.54 -3.65 4.37
C LEU A 65 8.25 -4.77 5.38
N LYS A 66 9.22 -4.98 6.28
CA LYS A 66 9.12 -5.93 7.40
C LYS A 66 8.50 -5.32 8.66
N ALA A 67 8.38 -4.00 8.72
CA ALA A 67 7.81 -3.24 9.81
C ALA A 67 7.19 -1.95 9.27
N PHE A 68 6.34 -1.32 10.06
CA PHE A 68 5.82 0.01 9.73
C PHE A 68 6.97 1.03 9.71
N ASP A 69 7.06 1.77 8.61
CA ASP A 69 8.07 2.81 8.39
C ASP A 69 7.36 3.93 7.62
N GLU A 70 6.88 4.93 8.35
CA GLU A 70 6.03 5.99 7.81
C GLU A 70 6.73 6.77 6.70
N ASP A 71 8.01 7.12 6.90
CA ASP A 71 8.81 7.88 5.94
C ASP A 71 8.96 7.12 4.62
N LYS A 72 9.23 5.80 4.67
CA LYS A 72 9.31 4.98 3.46
C LYS A 72 7.96 4.81 2.76
N ILE A 73 6.89 4.67 3.53
CA ILE A 73 5.53 4.53 3.00
C ILE A 73 5.13 5.81 2.27
N ARG A 74 5.22 6.96 2.94
CA ARG A 74 4.91 8.27 2.36
C ARG A 74 5.80 8.58 1.16
N GLY A 75 7.11 8.39 1.30
CA GLY A 75 8.06 8.63 0.22
C GLY A 75 7.79 7.76 -1.02
N PHE A 76 7.33 6.51 -0.84
CA PHE A 76 6.92 5.69 -1.97
C PHE A 76 5.61 6.19 -2.60
N ILE A 77 4.61 6.56 -1.81
CA ILE A 77 3.34 7.08 -2.33
C ILE A 77 3.60 8.37 -3.12
N ASP A 78 4.30 9.33 -2.52
CA ASP A 78 4.63 10.62 -3.13
C ASP A 78 5.41 10.46 -4.44
N ALA A 79 6.41 9.56 -4.46
CA ALA A 79 7.23 9.33 -5.65
C ALA A 79 6.51 8.61 -6.81
N ASN A 80 5.28 8.12 -6.58
CA ASN A 80 4.53 7.34 -7.55
C ASN A 80 3.10 7.86 -7.81
N MET A 81 2.68 8.98 -7.21
CA MET A 81 1.33 9.55 -7.42
C MET A 81 1.03 9.94 -8.87
N ASP A 82 2.03 10.47 -9.59
CA ASP A 82 1.86 11.02 -10.95
C ASP A 82 2.15 10.00 -12.08
N ARG A 83 2.20 8.69 -11.76
CA ARG A 83 2.58 7.64 -12.72
C ARG A 83 1.44 7.12 -13.60
#